data_AF-A0AB74K211-F1
#
_entry.id   AF-A0AB74K211-F1
#
_cell.length_a   1.000
_cell.length_b   1.000
_cell.length_c   1.000
_cell.angle_alpha   90.00
_cell.angle_beta   90.00
_cell.angle_gamma   90.00
#
_symmetry.space_group_name_H-M   'P 1'
#
loop_
_entity.id
_entity.type
_entity.pdbx_description
1 polymer ?
#
loop_
_entity_poly.entity_id
_entity_poly.type
_entity_poly.pdbx_seq_one_letter_code
_entity_poly.pdbx_strand_id
1 'polypeptide(L)'
;MAGDKISPYRRLDTLPNPPPPCNHPLPKTAQLSLTAPFTPANCYRIRLVQPLTFHSYPKHVWSPAGGWYSQPKNWKANTAVMGLAVFTVAAVFFSLSADREHRYKMPEQGRFFPSRYWSRQIREHERTLAPKDE
;
A
#
# COMPACT_ATOMS: atom_id res chain seq x y z
N MET A 1 -22.22 0.54 19.20
CA MET A 1 -20.94 1.21 19.56
C MET A 1 -19.90 0.88 18.50
N ALA A 2 -19.78 1.71 17.46
CA ALA A 2 -18.70 1.62 16.49
C ALA A 2 -18.17 3.04 16.31
N GLY A 3 -16.99 3.29 16.90
CA GLY A 3 -16.44 4.64 17.04
C GLY A 3 -16.26 5.33 15.70
N ASP A 4 -16.71 6.58 15.66
CA ASP A 4 -16.37 7.57 14.65
C ASP A 4 -14.85 7.66 14.48
N LYS A 5 -14.32 7.02 13.44
CA LYS A 5 -12.99 7.31 12.94
C LYS A 5 -13.09 8.61 12.13
N ILE A 6 -12.90 9.71 12.84
CA ILE A 6 -12.71 11.07 12.32
C ILE A 6 -11.66 11.01 11.19
N SER A 7 -12.10 11.16 9.94
CA SER A 7 -11.21 11.54 8.85
C SER A 7 -10.94 13.03 8.98
N PRO A 8 -9.67 13.48 9.11
CA PRO A 8 -9.33 14.89 9.33
C PRO A 8 -9.62 15.79 8.12
N TYR A 9 -10.14 15.25 7.01
CA TYR A 9 -10.39 15.99 5.77
C TYR A 9 -11.86 16.39 5.55
N ARG A 10 -12.74 16.15 6.53
CA ARG A 10 -14.11 16.67 6.45
C ARG A 10 -14.14 18.08 7.07
N ARG A 11 -13.91 19.10 6.23
CA ARG A 11 -14.42 20.50 6.30
C ARG A 11 -13.39 21.50 5.73
N LEU A 12 -13.19 21.51 4.41
CA LEU A 12 -12.56 22.65 3.70
C LEU A 12 -13.56 23.45 2.86
N ASP A 13 -14.84 23.03 2.85
CA ASP A 13 -15.89 23.64 2.05
C ASP A 13 -16.57 24.83 2.77
N THR A 14 -16.11 25.17 3.98
CA THR A 14 -16.68 26.25 4.81
C THR A 14 -15.75 27.44 4.99
N LEU A 15 -14.67 27.56 4.20
CA LEU A 15 -13.86 28.78 4.24
C LEU A 15 -14.64 29.91 3.57
N PRO A 16 -14.78 31.09 4.21
CA PRO A 16 -15.38 32.25 3.56
C PRO A 16 -14.59 32.57 2.30
N ASN A 17 -15.30 32.85 1.20
CA ASN A 17 -14.70 33.16 -0.09
C ASN A 17 -13.50 34.13 0.06
N PRO A 18 -12.37 33.91 -0.64
CA PRO A 18 -11.24 34.82 -0.56
C PRO A 18 -11.66 36.23 -0.99
N PRO A 19 -11.10 37.30 -0.38
CA PRO A 19 -11.43 38.66 -0.77
C PRO A 19 -11.10 38.88 -2.25
N PRO A 20 -11.88 39.73 -2.97
CA PRO A 20 -11.63 40.01 -4.38
C PRO A 20 -10.22 40.59 -4.55
N PRO A 21 -9.53 40.30 -5.68
CA PRO A 21 -8.21 40.84 -5.94
C PRO A 21 -8.25 42.37 -5.97
N CYS A 22 -7.33 43.01 -5.26
CA CYS A 22 -7.15 44.46 -5.26
C CYS A 22 -6.65 44.91 -6.65
N ASN A 23 -7.57 45.11 -7.60
CA ASN A 23 -7.29 45.75 -8.87
C ASN A 23 -7.26 47.28 -8.68
N HIS A 24 -6.27 47.79 -7.95
CA HIS A 24 -5.93 49.21 -8.03
C HIS A 24 -4.99 49.41 -9.22
N PRO A 25 -5.33 50.26 -10.21
CA PRO A 25 -4.38 50.64 -11.23
C PRO A 25 -3.27 51.47 -10.58
N LEU A 26 -2.01 51.01 -10.70
CA LEU A 26 -0.83 51.80 -10.36
C LEU A 26 -0.91 53.14 -11.13
N PRO A 27 -0.74 54.31 -10.49
CA PRO A 27 -0.78 55.59 -11.18
C PRO A 27 0.36 55.67 -12.20
N LYS A 28 0.02 56.01 -13.45
CA LYS A 28 0.93 56.13 -14.62
C LYS A 28 1.86 57.36 -14.54
N THR A 29 2.42 57.67 -13.39
CA THR A 29 3.28 58.85 -13.19
C THR A 29 4.54 58.47 -12.43
N ALA A 30 5.43 57.75 -13.11
CA ALA A 30 6.86 57.67 -12.79
C ALA A 30 7.64 57.11 -13.99
N GLN A 31 7.41 57.68 -15.17
CA GLN A 31 8.37 57.62 -16.27
C GLN A 31 9.30 58.82 -16.10
N LEU A 32 10.59 58.55 -15.87
CA LEU A 32 11.80 59.39 -15.98
C LEU A 32 12.64 59.41 -14.70
N SER A 33 13.65 58.53 -14.68
CA SER A 33 15.03 58.91 -14.34
C SER A 33 15.97 57.73 -14.64
N LEU A 34 16.58 57.76 -15.83
CA LEU A 34 17.80 57.03 -16.10
C LEU A 34 18.88 57.59 -15.15
N THR A 35 19.37 56.76 -14.22
CA THR A 35 20.76 56.67 -13.70
C THR A 35 20.75 56.20 -12.23
N ALA A 36 21.20 54.97 -11.97
CA ALA A 36 21.98 54.63 -10.79
C ALA A 36 22.56 53.21 -10.92
N PRO A 37 23.78 52.96 -10.39
CA PRO A 37 24.68 51.91 -10.81
C PRO A 37 24.34 50.53 -10.23
N PHE A 38 24.81 49.52 -10.96
CA PHE A 38 25.03 48.15 -10.54
C PHE A 38 25.53 48.09 -9.09
N THR A 39 24.66 47.69 -8.16
CA THR A 39 25.06 47.34 -6.79
C THR A 39 24.97 45.82 -6.64
N PRO A 40 26.11 45.12 -6.52
CA PRO A 40 26.14 43.68 -6.33
C PRO A 40 26.03 43.38 -4.84
N ALA A 41 24.82 43.23 -4.32
CA ALA A 41 24.64 42.64 -3.00
C ALA A 41 23.22 42.07 -2.87
N ASN A 42 23.16 40.89 -2.29
CA ASN A 42 21.96 40.18 -1.85
C ASN A 42 21.31 39.29 -2.92
N CYS A 43 22.02 38.26 -3.36
CA CYS A 43 22.07 36.98 -2.65
C CYS A 43 20.72 36.27 -2.62
N TYR A 44 20.57 35.29 -3.52
CA TYR A 44 20.00 33.98 -3.22
C TYR A 44 18.99 33.94 -2.07
N ARG A 45 17.77 34.46 -2.27
CA ARG A 45 16.64 33.84 -1.60
C ARG A 45 16.09 32.76 -2.50
N ILE A 46 16.83 31.66 -2.49
CA ILE A 46 16.28 30.31 -2.62
C ILE A 46 15.01 30.30 -1.75
N ARG A 47 13.83 30.56 -2.33
CA ARG A 47 12.58 30.16 -1.70
C ARG A 47 12.49 28.64 -1.88
N LEU A 48 13.23 27.92 -1.04
CA LEU A 48 12.79 26.61 -0.54
C LEU A 48 11.61 26.84 0.43
N VAL A 49 10.56 27.46 -0.10
CA VAL A 49 9.23 27.44 0.49
C VAL A 49 8.33 27.30 -0.71
N GLN A 50 8.33 26.10 -1.31
CA GLN A 50 7.12 25.65 -1.97
C GLN A 50 6.04 25.81 -0.91
N PRO A 51 5.06 26.72 -1.07
CA PRO A 51 3.88 26.63 -0.22
C PRO A 51 3.40 25.19 -0.37
N LEU A 52 3.06 24.53 0.73
CA LEU A 52 2.38 23.23 0.71
C LEU A 52 0.98 23.43 0.09
N THR A 53 0.92 23.87 -1.17
CA THR A 53 -0.25 23.77 -2.00
C THR A 53 -0.41 22.29 -2.22
N PHE A 54 -1.40 21.74 -1.52
CA PHE A 54 -1.93 20.42 -1.79
C PHE A 54 -2.26 20.36 -3.28
N HIS A 55 -1.32 19.84 -4.06
CA HIS A 55 -1.42 19.78 -5.51
C HIS A 55 -2.65 18.94 -5.85
N SER A 56 -3.59 19.49 -6.62
CA SER A 56 -4.70 18.69 -7.13
C SER A 56 -4.13 17.58 -8.01
N TYR A 57 -4.32 16.34 -7.58
CA TYR A 57 -3.85 15.17 -8.30
C TYR A 57 -4.87 14.76 -9.37
N PRO A 58 -4.42 14.39 -10.59
CA PRO A 58 -5.30 14.02 -11.67
C PRO A 58 -6.09 12.75 -11.34
N LYS A 59 -7.42 12.87 -11.27
CA LYS A 59 -8.33 11.77 -10.88
C LYS A 59 -8.61 10.77 -12.00
N HIS A 60 -8.37 11.17 -13.26
CA HIS A 60 -8.63 10.35 -14.44
C HIS A 60 -7.47 9.41 -14.80
N VAL A 61 -6.33 9.53 -14.10
CA VAL A 61 -5.18 8.67 -14.32
C VAL A 61 -5.36 7.40 -13.50
N TRP A 62 -5.44 6.26 -14.19
CA TRP A 62 -5.50 4.95 -13.58
C TRP A 62 -4.21 4.19 -13.79
N SER A 63 -3.70 3.59 -12.72
CA SER A 63 -2.55 2.69 -12.74
C SER A 63 -2.94 1.39 -12.04
N PRO A 64 -2.48 0.22 -12.53
CA PRO A 64 -2.86 -1.08 -11.98
C PRO A 64 -2.40 -1.28 -10.53
N ALA A 65 -1.30 -0.65 -10.12
CA ALA A 65 -0.77 -0.70 -8.76
C ALA A 65 -1.46 0.27 -7.78
N GLY A 66 -2.42 1.09 -8.25
CA GLY A 66 -3.01 2.19 -7.50
C GLY A 66 -2.42 3.56 -7.88
N GLY A 67 -3.00 4.62 -7.33
CA GLY A 67 -2.64 6.01 -7.60
C GLY A 67 -2.30 6.78 -6.32
N TRP A 68 -2.33 8.10 -6.41
CA TRP A 68 -2.02 8.98 -5.28
C TRP A 68 -3.03 8.80 -4.12
N TYR A 69 -2.54 8.38 -2.95
CA TYR A 69 -3.34 8.09 -1.75
C TYR A 69 -4.57 7.18 -1.99
N SER A 70 -4.36 6.04 -2.64
CA SER A 70 -5.43 5.07 -2.89
C SER A 70 -5.97 4.46 -1.58
N GLN A 71 -7.18 4.87 -1.18
CA GLN A 71 -7.94 4.27 -0.07
C GLN A 71 -9.31 3.78 -0.59
N PRO A 72 -9.36 2.63 -1.29
CA PRO A 72 -10.62 2.10 -1.78
C PRO A 72 -11.52 1.73 -0.59
N LYS A 73 -12.80 2.10 -0.66
CA LYS A 73 -13.78 1.88 0.41
C LYS A 73 -13.89 0.40 0.84
N ASN A 74 -13.62 -0.52 -0.10
CA ASN A 74 -13.75 -1.97 0.09
C ASN A 74 -12.40 -2.71 0.22
N TRP A 75 -11.33 -2.04 0.65
CA TRP A 75 -9.99 -2.64 0.74
C TRP A 75 -9.98 -3.98 1.50
N LYS A 76 -10.75 -4.10 2.58
CA LYS A 76 -10.84 -5.32 3.40
C LYS A 76 -11.36 -6.52 2.61
N ALA A 77 -12.43 -6.34 1.84
CA ALA A 77 -13.02 -7.40 1.04
C ALA A 77 -12.08 -7.79 -0.11
N ASN A 78 -11.48 -6.82 -0.78
CA ASN A 78 -10.57 -7.08 -1.90
C ASN A 78 -9.32 -7.87 -1.46
N THR A 79 -8.74 -7.52 -0.30
CA THR A 79 -7.61 -8.27 0.26
C THR A 79 -8.04 -9.66 0.74
N ALA A 80 -9.25 -9.82 1.28
CA ALA A 80 -9.76 -11.12 1.67
C ALA A 80 -9.92 -12.06 0.45
N VAL A 81 -10.46 -11.56 -0.66
CA VAL A 81 -10.59 -12.34 -1.90
C VAL A 81 -9.23 -12.74 -2.46
N MET A 82 -8.28 -11.79 -2.55
CA MET A 82 -6.93 -12.09 -3.02
C MET A 82 -6.19 -13.03 -2.09
N GLY A 83 -6.32 -12.86 -0.77
CA GLY A 83 -5.73 -13.75 0.23
C GLY A 83 -6.27 -15.17 0.10
N LEU A 84 -7.59 -15.32 -0.11
CA LEU A 84 -8.21 -16.62 -0.35
C LEU A 84 -7.69 -17.25 -1.65
N ALA A 85 -7.59 -16.48 -2.74
CA ALA A 85 -7.05 -16.98 -4.00
C ALA A 85 -5.61 -17.51 -3.83
N VAL A 86 -4.72 -16.73 -3.22
CA VAL A 86 -3.33 -17.15 -2.97
C VAL A 86 -3.28 -18.39 -2.07
N PHE A 87 -4.09 -18.41 -1.00
CA PHE A 87 -4.13 -19.54 -0.09
C PHE A 87 -4.60 -20.83 -0.77
N THR A 88 -5.65 -20.75 -1.61
CA THR A 88 -6.15 -21.92 -2.35
C THR A 88 -5.11 -22.51 -3.28
N VAL A 89 -4.40 -21.66 -4.03
CA VAL A 89 -3.31 -22.10 -4.92
C VAL A 89 -2.20 -22.74 -4.10
N ALA A 90 -1.74 -22.08 -3.03
CA ALA A 90 -0.69 -22.60 -2.17
C ALA A 90 -1.07 -23.97 -1.55
N ALA A 91 -2.32 -24.13 -1.10
CA ALA A 91 -2.80 -25.39 -0.54
C ALA A 91 -2.80 -26.54 -1.57
N VAL A 92 -3.25 -26.29 -2.80
CA VAL A 92 -3.23 -27.30 -3.87
C VAL A 92 -1.80 -27.73 -4.19
N PHE A 93 -0.88 -26.78 -4.37
CA PHE A 93 0.53 -27.09 -4.62
C PHE A 93 1.18 -27.80 -3.44
N PHE A 94 0.84 -27.42 -2.21
CA PHE A 94 1.32 -28.08 -1.00
C PHE A 94 0.87 -29.54 -0.92
N SER A 95 -0.41 -29.82 -1.14
CA SER A 95 -0.94 -31.19 -1.15
C SER A 95 -0.31 -32.04 -2.25
N LEU A 96 -0.18 -31.49 -3.47
CA LEU A 96 0.45 -32.20 -4.59
C LEU A 96 1.92 -32.50 -4.31
N SER A 97 2.65 -31.54 -3.72
CA SER A 97 4.04 -31.71 -3.32
C SER A 97 4.19 -32.81 -2.27
N ALA A 98 3.33 -32.81 -1.23
CA ALA A 98 3.32 -33.81 -0.17
C ALA A 98 2.99 -35.22 -0.66
N ASP A 99 2.14 -35.34 -1.68
CA ASP A 99 1.80 -36.62 -2.32
C ASP A 99 2.92 -37.15 -3.22
N ARG A 100 3.73 -36.27 -3.81
CA ARG A 100 4.81 -36.63 -4.74
C ARG A 100 6.16 -36.84 -4.05
N GLU A 101 6.23 -36.57 -2.75
CA GLU A 101 7.42 -36.81 -1.95
C GLU A 101 7.66 -38.32 -1.76
N HIS A 102 8.72 -38.84 -2.39
CA HIS A 102 9.17 -40.23 -2.23
C HIS A 102 10.49 -40.30 -1.46
N ARG A 103 10.53 -41.13 -0.42
CA ARG A 103 11.69 -41.38 0.45
C ARG A 103 12.11 -42.85 0.34
N TYR A 104 13.39 -43.08 0.14
CA TYR A 104 13.95 -44.45 0.04
C TYR A 104 14.12 -45.11 1.41
N LYS A 105 14.32 -44.33 2.47
CA LYS A 105 14.49 -44.81 3.84
C LYS A 105 13.39 -44.24 4.73
N MET A 106 12.65 -45.12 5.40
CA MET A 106 11.63 -44.69 6.34
C MET A 106 12.24 -44.28 7.68
N PRO A 107 11.65 -43.27 8.36
CA PRO A 107 12.11 -42.85 9.67
C PRO A 107 11.88 -43.96 10.72
N GLU A 108 12.71 -43.98 11.76
CA GLU A 108 12.57 -44.95 12.85
C GLU A 108 11.33 -44.66 13.69
N GLN A 109 10.68 -45.72 14.16
CA GLN A 109 9.50 -45.64 15.02
C GLN A 109 9.87 -44.93 16.34
N GLY A 110 9.19 -43.83 16.65
CA GLY A 110 9.37 -43.07 17.90
C GLY A 110 10.09 -41.72 17.77
N ARG A 111 10.70 -41.39 16.62
CA ARG A 111 11.31 -40.07 16.41
C ARG A 111 10.28 -39.04 15.95
N PHE A 112 10.33 -37.83 16.50
CA PHE A 112 9.50 -36.70 16.05
C PHE A 112 10.08 -36.06 14.79
N PHE A 113 9.24 -35.84 13.79
CA PHE A 113 9.55 -35.06 12.61
C PHE A 113 8.23 -34.46 12.06
N PRO A 114 8.21 -33.21 11.61
CA PRO A 114 6.97 -32.51 11.31
C PRO A 114 6.30 -33.04 10.04
N SER A 115 7.06 -33.55 9.07
CA SER A 115 6.51 -34.09 7.82
C SER A 115 5.66 -35.34 7.98
N ARG A 116 5.68 -35.97 9.17
CA ARG A 116 4.81 -37.09 9.53
C ARG A 116 3.32 -36.80 9.31
N TYR A 117 2.91 -35.55 9.51
CA TYR A 117 1.51 -35.16 9.46
C TYR A 117 0.97 -35.02 8.03
N TRP A 118 1.82 -34.70 7.05
CA TRP A 118 1.37 -34.39 5.69
C TRP A 118 1.95 -35.30 4.60
N SER A 119 3.15 -35.87 4.76
CA SER A 119 3.74 -36.76 3.76
C SER A 119 2.93 -38.04 3.59
N ARG A 120 2.44 -38.29 2.38
CA ARG A 120 1.58 -39.45 2.07
C ARG A 120 2.26 -40.78 2.39
N GLN A 121 3.48 -40.96 1.91
CA GLN A 121 4.24 -42.22 2.06
C GLN A 121 4.43 -42.63 3.53
N ILE A 122 4.60 -41.65 4.44
CA ILE A 122 4.80 -41.92 5.87
C ILE A 122 3.48 -42.33 6.52
N ARG A 123 2.39 -41.61 6.22
CA ARG A 123 1.05 -41.92 6.73
C ARG A 123 0.59 -43.32 6.33
N GLU A 124 0.86 -43.73 5.08
CA GLU A 124 0.53 -45.06 4.58
C GLU A 124 1.38 -46.16 5.23
N HIS A 125 2.67 -45.90 5.43
CA HIS A 125 3.57 -46.82 6.13
C HIS A 125 3.13 -47.05 7.58
N GLU A 126 2.80 -45.98 8.31
CA GLU A 126 2.35 -46.06 9.70
C GLU A 126 0.99 -46.75 9.85
N ARG A 127 0.07 -46.52 8.91
CA ARG A 127 -1.22 -47.23 8.87
C ARG A 127 -1.06 -48.74 8.68
N THR A 128 -0.02 -49.16 7.98
CA THR A 128 0.27 -50.59 7.76
C THR A 128 0.84 -51.26 9.01
N LEU A 129 1.60 -50.51 9.80
CA LEU A 129 2.22 -50.98 11.05
C LEU A 129 1.26 -50.98 12.24
N ALA A 130 0.17 -50.22 12.17
CA ALA A 130 -0.85 -50.23 13.21
C ALA A 130 -1.48 -51.64 13.33
N PRO A 131 -1.63 -52.17 14.56
CA PRO A 131 -2.31 -53.44 14.76
C PRO A 131 -3.74 -53.33 14.21
N LYS A 132 -4.15 -54.33 13.43
CA LYS A 132 -5.55 -54.49 13.04
C LYS A 132 -6.22 -55.28 14.15
N ASP A 133 -7.17 -54.65 14.84
CA ASP A 133 -7.98 -55.33 15.84
C ASP A 133 -8.80 -56.42 15.11
N GLU A 134 -8.39 -57.69 15.27
CA GLU A 134 -9.13 -58.89 14.87
C GLU A 134 -10.15 -59.29 15.95
#